data_AF-A0A963VMB7-F1
#
_entry.id   AF-A0A963VMB7-F1
#
_cell.length_a   1.000
_cell.length_b   1.000
_cell.length_c   1.000
_cell.angle_alpha   90.00
_cell.angle_beta   90.00
_cell.angle_gamma   90.00
#
_symmetry.space_group_name_H-M   'P 1'
#
loop_
_entity.id
_entity.type
_entity.pdbx_description
1 polymer ?
#
loop_
_entity_poly.entity_id
_entity_poly.type
_entity_poly.pdbx_seq_one_letter_code
_entity_poly.pdbx_strand_id
1 'polypeptide(L)'
;LDKAGFGIVRVTSARDGFFTATRLDPEHPWVRWTVDAIERTTGSPPAILPNLGGSLPNDIFADVLGLPTVWIPHSYASCNQHAPNEHMLASVARDALRVMTGLIWDLGDRAIGMPARQPQP
;
A
#
# COMPACT_ATOMS: atom_id res chain seq x y z
N LEU A 1 26.30 21.09 5.10
CA LEU A 1 26.90 21.18 6.45
C LEU A 1 28.38 21.54 6.35
N ASP A 2 29.16 20.80 5.57
CA ASP A 2 30.60 21.08 5.38
C ASP A 2 30.87 22.46 4.77
N LYS A 3 30.09 22.86 3.75
CA LYS A 3 30.18 24.20 3.14
C LYS A 3 29.71 25.34 4.07
N ALA A 4 29.04 25.02 5.18
CA ALA A 4 28.53 26.00 6.14
C ALA A 4 29.38 26.10 7.42
N GLY A 5 30.54 25.43 7.46
CA GLY A 5 31.50 25.53 8.56
C GLY A 5 31.22 24.65 9.78
N PHE A 6 30.23 23.75 9.72
CA PHE A 6 29.86 22.87 10.84
C PHE A 6 30.70 21.58 10.91
N GLY A 7 32.03 21.71 10.91
CA GLY A 7 32.97 20.57 10.89
C GLY A 7 32.92 19.64 12.12
N ILE A 8 32.20 20.03 13.17
CA ILE A 8 31.94 19.22 14.36
C ILE A 8 30.76 18.24 14.18
N VAL A 9 30.00 18.35 13.08
CA VAL A 9 28.85 17.48 12.77
C VAL A 9 29.26 16.47 11.70
N ARG A 10 29.22 15.18 12.03
CA ARG A 10 29.43 14.10 11.06
C ARG A 10 28.07 13.57 10.60
N VAL A 11 27.77 13.73 9.32
CA VAL A 11 26.63 13.04 8.70
C VAL A 11 27.03 11.59 8.45
N THR A 12 26.21 10.67 8.95
CA THR A 12 26.32 9.24 8.70
C THR A 12 24.96 8.73 8.27
N SER A 13 24.92 7.70 7.43
CA SER A 13 23.67 6.99 7.16
C SER A 13 23.04 6.55 8.48
N ALA A 14 21.72 6.74 8.61
CA ALA A 14 20.99 6.18 9.74
C ALA A 14 21.25 4.66 9.80
N ARG A 15 21.47 4.13 11.00
CA ARG A 15 21.73 2.69 11.18
C ARG A 15 20.49 1.85 10.84
N ASP A 16 19.31 2.40 11.08
CA ASP A 16 18.01 1.77 10.91
C ASP A 16 17.03 2.73 10.21
N GLY A 17 15.92 2.20 9.67
CA GLY A 17 14.84 3.01 9.11
C GLY A 17 15.00 3.41 7.63
N PHE A 18 15.80 2.68 6.86
CA PHE A 18 15.77 2.80 5.40
C PHE A 18 14.55 2.05 4.85
N PHE A 19 13.60 2.80 4.29
CA PHE A 19 12.45 2.27 3.58
C PHE A 19 12.65 2.54 2.08
N THR A 20 13.18 1.55 1.36
CA THR A 20 13.38 1.68 -0.08
C THR A 20 12.04 1.91 -0.76
N ALA A 21 11.99 2.84 -1.72
CA ALA A 21 10.78 3.09 -2.49
C ALA A 21 10.46 1.87 -3.36
N THR A 22 9.23 1.39 -3.27
CA THR A 22 8.74 0.25 -4.05
C THR A 22 7.48 0.64 -4.81
N ARG A 23 7.29 0.07 -5.98
CA ARG A 23 6.07 0.23 -6.77
C ARG A 23 5.75 -1.04 -7.53
N LEU A 24 4.52 -1.56 -7.39
CA LEU A 24 4.01 -2.58 -8.29
C LEU A 24 3.54 -1.94 -9.61
N ASP A 25 3.84 -2.56 -10.75
CA ASP A 25 3.32 -2.12 -12.05
C ASP A 25 1.78 -2.01 -12.00
N PRO A 26 1.17 -0.85 -12.30
CA PRO A 26 -0.29 -0.71 -12.36
C PRO A 26 -0.97 -1.69 -13.31
N GLU A 27 -0.25 -2.17 -14.33
CA GLU A 27 -0.75 -3.17 -15.28
C GLU A 27 -0.53 -4.61 -14.82
N HIS A 28 0.04 -4.82 -13.63
CA HIS A 28 0.30 -6.15 -13.10
C HIS A 28 -1.02 -6.92 -12.88
N PRO A 29 -1.10 -8.23 -13.18
CA PRO A 29 -2.34 -9.00 -13.03
C PRO A 29 -2.98 -8.94 -11.64
N TRP A 30 -2.16 -8.81 -10.59
CA TRP A 30 -2.66 -8.63 -9.23
C TRP A 30 -3.31 -7.27 -8.97
N VAL A 31 -2.91 -6.20 -9.67
CA VAL A 31 -3.60 -4.91 -9.59
C VAL A 31 -4.98 -5.04 -10.22
N ARG A 32 -5.05 -5.59 -11.45
CA ARG A 32 -6.32 -5.79 -12.17
C ARG A 32 -7.28 -6.68 -11.39
N TRP A 33 -6.79 -7.81 -10.89
CA TRP A 33 -7.61 -8.72 -10.06
C TRP A 33 -8.14 -8.04 -8.79
N THR A 34 -7.32 -7.22 -8.13
CA THR A 34 -7.74 -6.47 -6.93
C THR A 34 -8.80 -5.42 -7.28
N VAL A 35 -8.63 -4.70 -8.40
CA VAL A 35 -9.62 -3.74 -8.91
C VAL A 35 -10.96 -4.43 -9.13
N ASP A 36 -10.97 -5.57 -9.84
CA ASP A 36 -12.19 -6.33 -10.12
C ASP A 36 -12.87 -6.84 -8.85
N ALA A 37 -12.10 -7.31 -7.86
CA ALA A 37 -12.63 -7.78 -6.57
C ALA A 37 -13.25 -6.66 -5.74
N ILE A 38 -12.60 -5.49 -5.71
CA ILE A 38 -13.14 -4.31 -5.04
C ILE A 38 -14.41 -3.86 -5.76
N GLU A 39 -14.41 -3.77 -7.09
CA GLU A 39 -15.56 -3.33 -7.88
C GLU A 39 -16.77 -4.26 -7.72
N ARG A 40 -16.58 -5.58 -7.67
CA ARG A 40 -17.66 -6.53 -7.34
C ARG A 40 -18.30 -6.25 -5.98
N THR A 41 -17.48 -5.84 -5.01
CA THR A 41 -17.93 -5.61 -3.63
C THR A 41 -18.60 -4.25 -3.45
N THR A 42 -18.08 -3.21 -4.11
CA THR A 42 -18.52 -1.82 -3.93
C THR A 42 -19.51 -1.36 -5.00
N GLY A 43 -19.57 -2.04 -6.15
CA GLY A 43 -20.33 -1.64 -7.33
C GLY A 43 -19.72 -0.47 -8.11
N SER A 44 -18.47 -0.08 -7.82
CA SER A 44 -17.78 1.01 -8.51
C SER A 44 -16.27 0.81 -8.51
N PRO A 45 -15.56 1.15 -9.59
CA PRO A 45 -14.12 0.92 -9.70
C PRO A 45 -13.34 1.82 -8.71
N PRO A 46 -12.33 1.28 -8.01
CA PRO A 46 -11.44 2.09 -7.17
C PRO A 46 -10.50 2.96 -8.01
N ALA A 47 -10.03 4.07 -7.42
CA ALA A 47 -8.95 4.84 -8.01
C ALA A 47 -7.60 4.11 -7.83
N ILE A 48 -6.77 4.11 -8.88
CA ILE A 48 -5.42 3.55 -8.84
C ILE A 48 -4.41 4.69 -8.69
N LEU A 49 -3.68 4.70 -7.57
CA LEU A 49 -2.58 5.63 -7.34
C LEU A 49 -1.25 4.88 -7.48
N PRO A 50 -0.36 5.31 -8.40
CA PRO A 50 0.88 4.57 -8.65
C PRO A 50 1.87 4.68 -7.48
N ASN A 51 1.81 5.74 -6.68
CA ASN A 51 2.66 5.91 -5.49
C ASN A 51 1.92 6.72 -4.42
N LEU A 52 2.33 6.57 -3.16
CA LEU A 52 1.84 7.30 -2.00
C LEU A 52 3.05 7.85 -1.22
N GLY A 53 2.90 9.00 -0.56
CA GLY A 53 4.01 9.66 0.16
C GLY A 53 4.42 9.03 1.50
N GLY A 54 3.73 7.97 1.93
CA GLY A 54 4.05 7.25 3.17
C GLY A 54 5.22 6.27 3.00
N SER A 55 5.76 5.78 4.10
CA SER A 55 6.82 4.76 4.11
C SER A 55 6.41 3.59 4.99
N LEU A 56 6.68 2.37 4.52
CA LEU A 56 6.60 1.14 5.29
C LEU A 56 7.64 0.15 4.72
N PRO A 57 8.01 -0.92 5.43
CA PRO A 57 9.05 -1.87 4.99
C PRO A 57 8.53 -2.80 3.88
N ASN A 58 8.07 -2.21 2.77
CA ASN A 58 7.43 -2.91 1.66
C ASN A 58 8.44 -3.67 0.82
N ASP A 59 9.70 -3.20 0.80
CA ASP A 59 10.85 -3.79 0.13
C ASP A 59 11.13 -5.22 0.60
N ILE A 60 10.84 -5.54 1.86
CA ILE A 60 10.93 -6.92 2.37
C ILE A 60 9.98 -7.84 1.60
N PHE A 61 8.76 -7.39 1.29
CA PHE A 61 7.81 -8.20 0.54
C PHE A 61 8.06 -8.14 -0.97
N ALA A 62 8.31 -6.95 -1.51
CA ALA A 62 8.48 -6.71 -2.93
C ALA A 62 9.79 -7.31 -3.47
N ASP A 63 10.92 -7.02 -2.83
CA ASP A 63 12.25 -7.31 -3.37
C ASP A 63 12.85 -8.57 -2.75
N VAL A 64 12.77 -8.71 -1.42
CA VAL A 64 13.36 -9.88 -0.73
C VAL A 64 12.51 -11.13 -0.95
N LEU A 65 11.20 -11.03 -0.74
CA LEU A 65 10.28 -12.15 -0.97
C LEU A 65 9.78 -12.23 -2.41
N GLY A 66 9.96 -11.22 -3.26
CA GLY A 66 9.47 -11.28 -4.65
C GLY A 66 7.94 -11.48 -4.72
N LEU A 67 7.19 -10.78 -3.87
CA LEU A 67 5.74 -10.82 -3.81
C LEU A 67 5.13 -9.54 -4.39
N PRO A 68 4.01 -9.63 -5.12
CA PRO A 68 3.27 -8.45 -5.52
C PRO A 68 2.63 -7.81 -4.28
N THR A 69 2.81 -6.49 -4.13
CA THR A 69 2.25 -5.72 -3.01
C THR A 69 1.24 -4.72 -3.53
N VAL A 70 -0.03 -4.88 -3.17
CA VAL A 70 -1.12 -3.93 -3.47
C VAL A 70 -1.55 -3.26 -2.17
N TRP A 71 -1.69 -1.94 -2.20
CA TRP A 71 -2.11 -1.15 -1.03
C TRP A 71 -3.56 -0.71 -1.17
N ILE A 72 -4.33 -0.94 -0.10
CA ILE A 72 -5.76 -0.59 -0.05
C ILE A 72 -5.97 0.32 1.16
N PRO A 73 -5.98 1.65 0.99
CA PRO A 73 -6.11 2.57 2.12
C PRO A 73 -7.53 2.56 2.68
N HIS A 74 -7.63 2.53 4.02
CA HIS A 74 -8.88 2.66 4.77
C HIS A 74 -8.93 3.97 5.57
N SER A 75 -8.37 5.02 4.98
CA SER A 75 -8.30 6.35 5.55
C SER A 75 -8.84 7.38 4.56
N TYR A 76 -8.85 8.65 4.95
CA TYR A 76 -9.23 9.78 4.11
C TYR A 76 -8.33 10.96 4.44
N ALA A 77 -8.27 11.97 3.57
CA ALA A 77 -7.30 13.06 3.67
C ALA A 77 -7.25 13.77 5.03
N SER A 78 -8.38 13.86 5.75
CA SER A 78 -8.51 14.61 7.01
C SER A 78 -8.60 13.72 8.25
N CYS A 79 -8.14 12.47 8.19
CA CYS A 79 -8.13 11.57 9.36
C CYS A 79 -7.08 11.93 10.42
N ASN A 80 -6.22 12.93 10.17
CA ASN A 80 -5.19 13.42 11.11
C ASN A 80 -4.20 12.33 11.57
N GLN A 81 -3.76 11.47 10.66
CA GLN A 81 -2.71 10.48 10.95
C GLN A 81 -1.48 11.17 11.54
N HIS A 82 -0.99 10.68 12.68
CA HIS A 82 0.14 11.27 13.41
C HIS A 82 -0.09 12.71 13.91
N ALA A 83 -1.35 13.14 14.11
CA ALA A 83 -1.69 14.46 14.63
C ALA A 83 -2.82 14.37 15.69
N PRO A 84 -3.00 15.41 16.53
CA PRO A 84 -4.09 15.43 17.51
C PRO A 84 -5.47 15.27 16.86
N ASN A 85 -6.38 14.62 17.59
CA ASN A 85 -7.72 14.26 17.10
C ASN A 85 -7.68 13.39 15.83
N GLU A 86 -6.73 12.45 15.77
CA GLU A 86 -6.77 11.34 14.82
C GLU A 86 -8.11 10.61 14.94
N HIS A 87 -8.78 10.39 13.81
CA HIS A 87 -10.11 9.81 13.79
C HIS A 87 -10.40 9.08 12.49
N MET A 88 -11.43 8.22 12.54
CA MET A 88 -11.98 7.52 11.40
C MET A 88 -13.50 7.73 11.36
N LEU A 89 -14.04 7.97 10.16
CA LEU A 89 -15.49 8.01 9.97
C LEU A 89 -16.08 6.61 10.06
N ALA A 90 -17.21 6.46 10.75
CA ALA A 90 -17.90 5.16 10.84
C ALA A 90 -18.30 4.60 9.47
N SER A 91 -18.57 5.48 8.49
CA SER A 91 -18.82 5.08 7.10
C SER A 91 -17.57 4.48 6.45
N VAL A 92 -16.41 5.12 6.58
CA VAL A 92 -15.13 4.60 6.08
C VAL A 92 -14.80 3.26 6.71
N ALA A 93 -15.01 3.11 8.02
CA ALA A 93 -14.84 1.84 8.72
C ALA A 93 -15.73 0.73 8.14
N ARG A 94 -17.00 1.04 7.88
CA ARG A 94 -17.98 0.10 7.31
C ARG A 94 -17.60 -0.31 5.89
N ASP A 95 -17.16 0.64 5.06
CA ASP A 95 -16.76 0.35 3.69
C ASP A 95 -15.45 -0.45 3.65
N ALA A 96 -14.49 -0.14 4.53
CA ALA A 96 -13.27 -0.93 4.70
C ALA A 96 -13.57 -2.39 5.06
N LEU A 97 -14.47 -2.62 6.01
CA LEU A 97 -14.90 -3.97 6.39
C LEU A 97 -15.52 -4.72 5.21
N ARG A 98 -16.38 -4.05 4.42
CA ARG A 98 -16.97 -4.66 3.22
C ARG A 98 -15.91 -5.01 2.19
N VAL A 99 -15.07 -4.04 1.81
CA VAL A 99 -14.01 -4.19 0.81
C VAL A 99 -13.07 -5.35 1.17
N MET A 100 -12.55 -5.38 2.39
CA MET A 100 -11.63 -6.44 2.80
C MET A 100 -12.31 -7.80 2.93
N THR A 101 -13.57 -7.84 3.35
CA THR A 101 -14.34 -9.09 3.38
C THR A 101 -14.52 -9.65 1.97
N GLY A 102 -14.95 -8.82 1.01
CA GLY A 102 -15.13 -9.24 -0.38
C GLY A 102 -13.81 -9.65 -1.04
N LEU A 103 -12.73 -8.90 -0.82
CA LEU A 103 -11.40 -9.24 -1.33
C LEU A 103 -10.90 -10.59 -0.80
N ILE A 104 -11.01 -10.83 0.51
CA ILE A 104 -10.56 -12.09 1.14
C ILE A 104 -11.47 -13.25 0.72
N TRP A 105 -12.77 -13.00 0.58
CA TRP A 105 -13.72 -13.98 0.05
C TRP A 105 -13.33 -14.42 -1.36
N ASP A 106 -13.13 -13.47 -2.27
CA ASP A 106 -12.76 -13.72 -3.66
C ASP A 106 -11.39 -14.40 -3.78
N LEU A 107 -10.46 -14.08 -2.88
CA LEU A 107 -9.15 -14.74 -2.80
C LEU A 107 -9.27 -16.24 -2.52
N GLY A 108 -10.28 -16.64 -1.74
CA GLY A 108 -10.56 -18.04 -1.41
C GLY A 108 -11.45 -18.76 -2.42
N ASP A 109 -12.13 -18.03 -3.30
CA ASP A 109 -13.07 -18.60 -4.27
C ASP A 109 -12.34 -19.19 -5.49
N ARG A 110 -12.39 -20.52 -5.60
CA ARG A 110 -11.79 -21.26 -6.71
C ARG A 110 -12.41 -20.94 -8.07
N ALA A 111 -13.66 -20.46 -8.10
CA ALA A 111 -14.34 -20.09 -9.34
C ALA A 111 -13.80 -18.76 -9.91
N ILE A 112 -13.36 -17.84 -9.05
CA ILE A 112 -12.77 -16.56 -9.45
C ILE A 112 -11.32 -16.77 -9.89
N GLY A 113 -10.61 -17.64 -9.18
CA GLY A 113 -9.20 -17.92 -9.44
C GLY A 113 -8.32 -16.72 -9.08
N MET A 114 -7.03 -16.98 -8.92
CA MET A 114 -6.05 -15.99 -8.49
C MET A 114 -4.92 -15.91 -9.52
N PRO A 115 -4.37 -14.71 -9.80
CA PRO A 115 -3.24 -14.60 -10.71
C PRO A 115 -2.05 -15.41 -10.18
N ALA A 116 -1.29 -16.00 -11.09
CA ALA A 116 -0.05 -16.66 -10.71
C ALA A 116 0.89 -15.66 -10.01
N ARG A 117 1.77 -16.18 -9.14
CA ARG A 117 2.87 -15.38 -8.64
C ARG A 117 3.76 -15.02 -9.82
N GLN A 118 3.89 -13.72 -10.08
CA GLN A 118 4.79 -13.18 -11.09
C GLN A 118 5.81 -12.31 -10.38
N PRO A 119 7.12 -12.52 -10.61
CA PRO A 119 8.14 -11.62 -10.09
C PRO A 119 7.98 -10.25 -10.75
N GLN A 120 8.23 -9.18 -9.99
CA GLN A 120 8.31 -7.85 -10.56
C GLN A 120 9.59 -7.73 -11.42
N PRO A 121 9.54 -7.05 -12.57
CA PRO A 121 10.71 -6.81 -13.41
C PRO A 121 11.75 -5.90 -12.74
#